data_AF-A0A9W9KK12-F1
#
_entry.id   AF-A0A9W9KK12-F1
#
_cell.length_a   1.000
_cell.length_b   1.000
_cell.length_c   1.000
_cell.angle_alpha   90.00
_cell.angle_beta   90.00
_cell.angle_gamma   90.00
#
_symmetry.space_group_name_H-M   'P 1'
#
loop_
_entity.id
_entity.type
_entity.pdbx_description
1 polymer ?
#
loop_
_entity_poly.entity_id
_entity_poly.type
_entity_poly.pdbx_seq_one_letter_code
_entity_poly.pdbx_strand_id
1 'polypeptide(L)'
;MYSRSNLRNSAPRYTGWPVDPINLPELCAIAVMVPGKNSNASFGFGMFLPTEWNGRTLTVGNGGLAGGVNWVDMGTGVKYGHAVFSTDTGHNSSTTDATWAYQNIQSQTNWGWKALHETVVHGKSITESYYQTKPSYNYYQGCSTGGRQGFKEAEIFPYDFDGVIAGAPAWWTDIISDPYGCNFDPEPLLCTIITSQSNSTTCLTAEQLKTFDTLTRDYVGVNSTLIFPSWLLGSEHFWSLNIDGGAPNVIGLGYIQYMLGLGPDWNWRDFNEEIAHLSEKLNPGQADASDYDLVPFFSRGKKIIHYHGLSDGGIATGASFYLHDEIHRTVAPQGLNVHDSYRSSRSRAWVSVSGYEDSKHDVMFAIMDWVENGTAPDYIIGTAWANFTTLDQVTRQRPICSYPQQAKYQGLGDPDIASAWECKLIY
;
A
#
# COMPACT_ATOMS: atom_id res chain seq x y z
N MET A 1 -24.60 37.32 -28.11
CA MET A 1 -24.90 37.93 -26.79
C MET A 1 -26.09 37.23 -26.16
N TYR A 2 -25.85 36.16 -25.39
CA TYR A 2 -26.75 35.71 -24.34
C TYR A 2 -25.92 35.70 -23.05
N SER A 3 -26.02 36.78 -22.27
CA SER A 3 -25.37 36.88 -20.96
C SER A 3 -26.33 36.45 -19.86
N ARG A 4 -25.78 35.76 -18.84
CA ARG A 4 -26.42 35.20 -17.63
C ARG A 4 -27.06 33.82 -17.80
N SER A 5 -26.24 32.77 -17.84
CA SER A 5 -26.71 31.38 -17.68
C SER A 5 -26.52 30.90 -16.25
N ASN A 6 -27.59 31.00 -15.44
CA ASN A 6 -27.82 29.98 -14.43
C ASN A 6 -28.17 28.70 -15.21
N LEU A 7 -27.42 27.61 -15.03
CA LEU A 7 -27.66 26.29 -15.67
C LEU A 7 -29.01 25.62 -15.31
N ARG A 8 -29.90 26.34 -14.61
CA ARG A 8 -31.15 25.87 -13.98
C ARG A 8 -32.16 25.18 -14.92
N ASN A 9 -32.04 25.31 -16.23
CA ASN A 9 -33.07 24.83 -17.17
C ASN A 9 -32.65 23.67 -18.09
N SER A 10 -31.40 23.18 -18.04
CA SER A 10 -30.94 22.15 -19.00
C SER A 10 -30.15 20.98 -18.42
N ALA A 11 -29.60 21.08 -17.20
CA ALA A 11 -28.87 19.98 -16.59
C ALA A 11 -29.81 19.03 -15.82
N PRO A 12 -29.66 17.69 -15.94
CA PRO A 12 -30.39 16.75 -15.12
C PRO A 12 -30.11 16.97 -13.62
N ARG A 13 -31.13 16.90 -12.77
CA ARG A 13 -30.91 16.93 -11.32
C ARG A 13 -30.36 15.59 -10.85
N TYR A 14 -29.10 15.61 -10.40
CA TYR A 14 -28.44 14.45 -9.83
C TYR A 14 -28.57 14.42 -8.31
N THR A 15 -28.90 13.26 -7.74
CA THR A 15 -29.08 13.09 -6.29
C THR A 15 -27.78 13.28 -5.52
N GLY A 16 -26.65 12.88 -6.10
CA GLY A 16 -25.32 13.11 -5.52
C GLY A 16 -24.87 14.58 -5.53
N TRP A 17 -25.34 15.36 -6.50
CA TRP A 17 -24.90 16.75 -6.74
C TRP A 17 -26.10 17.66 -7.06
N PRO A 18 -26.93 17.98 -6.05
CA PRO A 18 -28.21 18.67 -6.26
C PRO A 18 -28.08 20.19 -6.49
N VAL A 19 -26.86 20.73 -6.40
CA VAL A 19 -26.58 22.17 -6.47
C VAL A 19 -26.02 22.50 -7.85
N ASP A 20 -26.53 23.57 -8.45
CA ASP A 20 -25.99 24.08 -9.72
C ASP A 20 -24.76 24.97 -9.46
N PRO A 21 -23.71 24.89 -10.30
CA PRO A 21 -22.63 25.88 -10.28
C PRO A 21 -23.16 27.27 -10.69
N ILE A 22 -22.64 28.30 -10.04
CA ILE A 22 -22.96 29.70 -10.29
C ILE A 22 -21.70 30.50 -10.64
N ASN A 23 -21.88 31.69 -11.24
CA ASN A 23 -20.79 32.60 -11.59
C ASN A 23 -19.73 31.95 -12.50
N LEU A 24 -20.20 31.29 -13.57
CA LEU A 24 -19.34 30.71 -14.61
C LEU A 24 -19.05 31.74 -15.70
N PRO A 25 -17.87 31.68 -16.35
CA PRO A 25 -17.63 32.41 -17.60
C PRO A 25 -18.55 31.90 -18.72
N GLU A 26 -18.59 32.62 -19.85
CA GLU A 26 -19.34 32.17 -21.03
C GLU A 26 -18.79 30.82 -21.51
N LEU A 27 -19.68 29.84 -21.66
CA LEU A 27 -19.33 28.46 -22.00
C LEU A 27 -20.49 27.74 -22.69
N CYS A 28 -20.17 26.68 -23.41
CA CYS A 28 -21.10 25.65 -23.86
C CYS A 28 -21.14 24.52 -22.84
N ALA A 29 -22.35 24.15 -22.39
CA ALA A 29 -22.57 23.01 -21.51
C ALA A 29 -23.23 21.87 -22.28
N ILE A 30 -22.68 20.67 -22.17
CA ILE A 30 -23.15 19.49 -22.90
C ILE A 30 -23.35 18.34 -21.90
N ALA A 31 -24.43 17.59 -22.06
CA ALA A 31 -24.62 16.30 -21.41
C ALA A 31 -24.67 15.22 -22.51
N VAL A 32 -23.89 14.17 -22.34
CA VAL A 32 -23.73 13.07 -23.29
C VAL A 32 -24.14 11.78 -22.59
N MET A 33 -24.90 10.94 -23.29
CA MET A 33 -25.19 9.58 -22.87
C MET A 33 -24.46 8.61 -23.79
N VAL A 34 -23.62 7.76 -23.21
CA VAL A 34 -22.91 6.69 -23.91
C VAL A 34 -23.72 5.39 -23.75
N PRO A 35 -24.27 4.83 -24.83
CA PRO A 35 -25.09 3.62 -24.74
C PRO A 35 -24.22 2.39 -24.45
N GLY A 36 -24.62 1.60 -23.47
CA GLY A 36 -24.09 0.26 -23.23
C GLY A 36 -24.92 -0.84 -23.92
N LYS A 37 -24.54 -2.10 -23.71
CA LYS A 37 -25.32 -3.26 -24.21
C LYS A 37 -26.75 -3.32 -23.64
N ASN A 38 -26.97 -2.71 -22.48
CA ASN A 38 -28.26 -2.52 -21.82
C ASN A 38 -28.20 -1.26 -20.96
N SER A 39 -29.32 -0.90 -20.31
CA SER A 39 -29.41 0.29 -19.46
C SER A 39 -28.36 0.33 -18.35
N ASN A 40 -27.99 -0.83 -17.79
CA ASN A 40 -27.06 -0.93 -16.66
C ASN A 40 -25.59 -0.75 -17.08
N ALA A 41 -25.30 -0.90 -18.37
CA ALA A 41 -23.98 -0.70 -18.96
C ALA A 41 -23.81 0.71 -19.56
N SER A 42 -24.88 1.48 -19.69
CA SER A 42 -24.82 2.87 -20.15
C SER A 42 -24.29 3.79 -19.04
N PHE A 43 -23.66 4.90 -19.42
CA PHE A 43 -23.31 5.98 -18.50
C PHE A 43 -23.43 7.33 -19.19
N GLY A 44 -23.60 8.37 -18.39
CA GLY A 44 -23.62 9.75 -18.82
C GLY A 44 -22.35 10.49 -18.41
N PHE A 45 -22.07 11.59 -19.11
CA PHE A 45 -21.08 12.55 -18.67
C PHE A 45 -21.46 13.97 -19.11
N GLY A 46 -21.01 14.94 -18.33
CA GLY A 46 -21.15 16.35 -18.61
C GLY A 46 -19.83 16.98 -19.06
N MET A 47 -19.95 18.02 -19.87
CA MET A 47 -18.83 18.84 -20.31
C MET A 47 -19.14 20.33 -20.17
N PHE A 48 -18.15 21.10 -19.73
CA PHE A 48 -18.11 22.55 -19.90
C PHE A 48 -16.98 22.95 -20.83
N LEU A 49 -17.34 23.68 -21.88
CA LEU A 49 -16.44 24.16 -22.93
C LEU A 49 -16.45 25.70 -22.93
N PRO A 50 -15.51 26.37 -22.23
CA PRO A 50 -15.47 27.84 -22.16
C PRO A 50 -15.15 28.48 -23.51
N THR A 51 -15.74 29.65 -23.78
CA THR A 51 -15.40 30.42 -24.99
C THR A 51 -13.90 30.75 -25.02
N GLU A 52 -13.35 31.17 -23.89
CA GLU A 52 -11.91 31.42 -23.71
C GLU A 52 -11.24 30.16 -23.14
N TRP A 53 -10.78 29.29 -24.03
CA TRP A 53 -10.13 28.04 -23.68
C TRP A 53 -8.60 28.16 -23.71
N ASN A 54 -7.95 27.65 -22.66
CA ASN A 54 -6.51 27.76 -22.47
C ASN A 54 -5.71 26.59 -23.10
N GLY A 55 -6.36 25.74 -23.90
CA GLY A 55 -5.75 24.56 -24.50
C GLY A 55 -5.65 23.32 -23.60
N ARG A 56 -6.20 23.35 -22.37
CA ARG A 56 -6.10 22.25 -21.39
C ARG A 56 -7.46 21.65 -21.05
N THR A 57 -7.47 20.36 -20.71
CA THR A 57 -8.66 19.70 -20.16
C THR A 57 -8.51 19.45 -18.66
N LEU A 58 -9.63 19.31 -17.94
CA LEU A 58 -9.68 18.86 -16.55
C LEU A 58 -10.83 17.86 -16.38
N THR A 59 -10.54 16.68 -15.84
CA THR A 59 -11.58 15.72 -15.42
C THR A 59 -11.75 15.80 -13.91
N VAL A 60 -13.01 15.83 -13.47
CA VAL A 60 -13.38 15.89 -12.05
C VAL A 60 -14.04 14.59 -11.61
N GLY A 61 -13.54 14.03 -10.50
CA GLY A 61 -14.05 12.81 -9.89
C GLY A 61 -15.36 12.94 -9.10
N ASN A 62 -15.87 11.80 -8.64
CA ASN A 62 -17.09 11.68 -7.83
C ASN A 62 -16.75 11.50 -6.33
N GLY A 63 -17.77 11.33 -5.49
CA GLY A 63 -17.63 11.16 -4.04
C GLY A 63 -18.53 10.05 -3.50
N GLY A 64 -18.05 9.29 -2.52
CA GLY A 64 -18.78 8.13 -1.97
C GLY A 64 -19.26 7.17 -3.05
N LEU A 65 -20.50 6.72 -2.92
CA LEU A 65 -21.22 5.89 -3.90
C LEU A 65 -22.13 6.70 -4.82
N ALA A 66 -21.97 8.03 -4.83
CA ALA A 66 -22.84 8.92 -5.58
C ALA A 66 -22.74 8.66 -7.09
N GLY A 67 -23.91 8.65 -7.72
CA GLY A 67 -24.06 8.73 -9.16
C GLY A 67 -24.50 10.13 -9.57
N GLY A 68 -24.03 10.57 -10.73
CA GLY A 68 -24.34 11.89 -11.28
C GLY A 68 -23.14 12.77 -11.58
N VAL A 69 -23.30 13.64 -12.57
CA VAL A 69 -22.26 14.57 -13.02
C VAL A 69 -22.02 15.63 -11.95
N ASN A 70 -20.76 15.82 -11.56
CA ASN A 70 -20.37 16.78 -10.54
C ASN A 70 -20.21 18.21 -11.13
N TRP A 71 -21.34 18.81 -11.51
CA TRP A 71 -21.36 20.14 -12.14
C TRP A 71 -20.73 21.23 -11.27
N VAL A 72 -20.84 21.12 -9.95
CA VAL A 72 -20.31 22.10 -8.99
C VAL A 72 -18.80 22.19 -9.10
N ASP A 73 -18.11 21.05 -8.96
CA ASP A 73 -16.64 21.02 -9.01
C ASP A 73 -16.12 21.27 -10.43
N MET A 74 -16.87 20.86 -11.46
CA MET A 74 -16.56 21.25 -12.84
C MET A 74 -16.47 22.77 -13.00
N GLY A 75 -17.37 23.51 -12.36
CA GLY A 75 -17.42 24.97 -12.42
C GLY A 75 -16.15 25.67 -11.93
N THR A 76 -15.40 25.04 -11.03
CA THR A 76 -14.11 25.56 -10.55
C THR A 76 -13.05 25.49 -11.65
N GLY A 77 -12.97 24.36 -12.38
CA GLY A 77 -11.99 24.17 -13.46
C GLY A 77 -12.16 25.14 -14.61
N VAL A 78 -13.41 25.47 -14.97
CA VAL A 78 -13.71 26.39 -16.08
C VAL A 78 -13.20 27.80 -15.80
N LYS A 79 -13.17 28.25 -14.54
CA LYS A 79 -12.65 29.57 -14.17
C LYS A 79 -11.16 29.75 -14.47
N TYR A 80 -10.42 28.66 -14.63
CA TYR A 80 -9.02 28.66 -15.06
C TYR A 80 -8.86 28.45 -16.58
N GLY A 81 -9.96 28.41 -17.34
CA GLY A 81 -9.98 28.27 -18.79
C GLY A 81 -9.89 26.82 -19.30
N HIS A 82 -10.08 25.81 -18.42
CA HIS A 82 -10.09 24.41 -18.86
C HIS A 82 -11.41 24.04 -19.54
N ALA A 83 -11.34 23.13 -20.51
CA ALA A 83 -12.48 22.29 -20.88
C ALA A 83 -12.64 21.21 -19.81
N VAL A 84 -13.80 21.13 -19.15
CA VAL A 84 -13.97 20.31 -17.93
C VAL A 84 -14.98 19.19 -18.11
N PHE A 85 -14.67 17.99 -17.62
CA PHE A 85 -15.48 16.78 -17.75
C PHE A 85 -15.85 16.20 -16.38
N SER A 86 -17.01 15.56 -16.27
CA SER A 86 -17.35 14.69 -15.13
C SER A 86 -18.37 13.64 -15.56
N THR A 87 -18.23 12.42 -15.07
CA THR A 87 -19.16 11.31 -15.38
C THR A 87 -20.18 11.11 -14.28
N ASP A 88 -21.37 10.59 -14.63
CA ASP A 88 -22.34 10.10 -13.66
C ASP A 88 -22.02 8.70 -13.13
N THR A 89 -20.95 8.07 -13.62
CA THR A 89 -20.50 6.72 -13.25
C THR A 89 -21.47 5.59 -13.61
N GLY A 90 -22.50 5.86 -14.41
CA GLY A 90 -23.48 4.87 -14.86
C GLY A 90 -24.79 4.84 -14.06
N HIS A 91 -24.99 5.76 -13.10
CA HIS A 91 -26.18 5.78 -12.26
C HIS A 91 -26.45 7.17 -11.66
N ASN A 92 -27.57 7.32 -10.96
CA ASN A 92 -27.95 8.53 -10.24
C ASN A 92 -28.34 8.17 -8.80
N SER A 93 -27.47 8.45 -7.83
CA SER A 93 -27.66 8.08 -6.43
C SER A 93 -26.98 9.05 -5.47
N SER A 94 -27.33 8.98 -4.19
CA SER A 94 -26.62 9.71 -3.12
C SER A 94 -25.28 9.03 -2.78
N THR A 95 -24.45 9.71 -2.00
CA THR A 95 -23.12 9.23 -1.58
C THR A 95 -23.12 7.93 -0.78
N THR A 96 -24.27 7.49 -0.27
CA THR A 96 -24.40 6.28 0.57
C THR A 96 -25.31 5.22 -0.05
N ASP A 97 -25.94 5.49 -1.19
CA ASP A 97 -26.84 4.55 -1.85
C ASP A 97 -26.06 3.64 -2.79
N ALA A 98 -25.99 2.36 -2.43
CA ALA A 98 -25.31 1.29 -3.15
C ALA A 98 -26.27 0.39 -3.96
N THR A 99 -27.58 0.69 -4.00
CA THR A 99 -28.58 -0.22 -4.56
C THR A 99 -28.35 -0.54 -6.04
N TRP A 100 -27.79 0.43 -6.79
CA TRP A 100 -27.39 0.29 -8.19
C TRP A 100 -26.34 -0.81 -8.42
N ALA A 101 -25.54 -1.14 -7.41
CA ALA A 101 -24.47 -2.13 -7.50
C ALA A 101 -24.96 -3.57 -7.25
N TYR A 102 -26.13 -3.76 -6.63
CA TYR A 102 -26.57 -5.09 -6.21
C TYR A 102 -26.79 -6.02 -7.40
N GLN A 103 -26.03 -7.13 -7.45
CA GLN A 103 -26.05 -8.13 -8.53
C GLN A 103 -25.89 -7.52 -9.94
N ASN A 104 -25.18 -6.40 -10.05
CA ASN A 104 -25.09 -5.63 -11.28
C ASN A 104 -23.63 -5.27 -11.61
N ILE A 105 -22.91 -6.24 -12.19
CA ILE A 105 -21.49 -6.12 -12.52
C ILE A 105 -21.21 -4.98 -13.52
N GLN A 106 -22.16 -4.66 -14.40
CA GLN A 106 -22.00 -3.59 -15.39
C GLN A 106 -21.96 -2.21 -14.71
N SER A 107 -22.88 -1.95 -13.79
CA SER A 107 -22.88 -0.68 -13.05
C SER A 107 -21.67 -0.62 -12.08
N GLN A 108 -21.28 -1.73 -11.46
CA GLN A 108 -20.03 -1.81 -10.70
C GLN A 108 -18.80 -1.48 -11.56
N THR A 109 -18.75 -1.96 -12.80
CA THR A 109 -17.64 -1.69 -13.74
C THR A 109 -17.59 -0.22 -14.17
N ASN A 110 -18.76 0.38 -14.45
CA ASN A 110 -18.87 1.80 -14.78
C ASN A 110 -18.36 2.69 -13.63
N TRP A 111 -18.79 2.44 -12.39
CA TRP A 111 -18.30 3.16 -11.21
C TRP A 111 -16.83 2.88 -10.89
N GLY A 112 -16.38 1.64 -11.11
CA GLY A 112 -15.02 1.21 -10.83
C GLY A 112 -13.98 1.93 -11.69
N TRP A 113 -14.19 1.96 -13.01
CA TRP A 113 -13.22 2.59 -13.93
C TRP A 113 -13.82 3.02 -15.29
N LYS A 114 -14.73 2.23 -15.86
CA LYS A 114 -15.08 2.34 -17.29
C LYS A 114 -15.69 3.69 -17.66
N ALA A 115 -16.62 4.19 -16.87
CA ALA A 115 -17.33 5.42 -17.20
C ALA A 115 -16.39 6.64 -17.17
N LEU A 116 -15.41 6.64 -16.25
CA LEU A 116 -14.44 7.72 -16.14
C LEU A 116 -13.48 7.72 -17.34
N HIS A 117 -12.85 6.60 -17.62
CA HIS A 117 -11.93 6.44 -18.76
C HIS A 117 -12.61 6.83 -20.07
N GLU A 118 -13.76 6.24 -20.38
CA GLU A 118 -14.46 6.52 -21.63
C GLU A 118 -14.95 7.98 -21.70
N THR A 119 -15.28 8.60 -20.56
CA THR A 119 -15.55 10.05 -20.49
C THR A 119 -14.34 10.87 -20.87
N VAL A 120 -13.13 10.49 -20.43
CA VAL A 120 -11.88 11.18 -20.80
C VAL A 120 -11.62 11.04 -22.30
N VAL A 121 -11.74 9.82 -22.84
CA VAL A 121 -11.53 9.54 -24.27
C VAL A 121 -12.52 10.32 -25.14
N HIS A 122 -13.82 10.23 -24.84
CA HIS A 122 -14.85 10.94 -25.60
C HIS A 122 -14.77 12.45 -25.39
N GLY A 123 -14.52 12.91 -24.16
CA GLY A 123 -14.39 14.32 -23.82
C GLY A 123 -13.25 15.01 -24.56
N LYS A 124 -12.09 14.36 -24.68
CA LYS A 124 -10.96 14.86 -25.49
C LYS A 124 -11.34 14.97 -26.97
N SER A 125 -12.00 13.97 -27.53
CA SER A 125 -12.43 13.97 -28.94
C SER A 125 -13.45 15.08 -29.25
N ILE A 126 -14.44 15.27 -28.36
CA ILE A 126 -15.42 16.35 -28.48
C ILE A 126 -14.74 17.72 -28.32
N THR A 127 -13.80 17.85 -27.39
CA THR A 127 -13.03 19.09 -27.19
C THR A 127 -12.21 19.45 -28.42
N GLU A 128 -11.49 18.47 -29.00
CA GLU A 128 -10.73 18.66 -30.25
C GLU A 128 -11.63 19.09 -31.40
N SER A 129 -12.81 18.46 -31.53
CA SER A 129 -13.78 18.80 -32.56
C SER A 129 -14.39 20.20 -32.36
N TYR A 130 -14.62 20.61 -31.12
CA TYR A 130 -15.21 21.90 -30.79
C TYR A 130 -14.25 23.06 -31.04
N TYR A 131 -13.00 22.95 -30.59
CA TYR A 131 -12.00 24.01 -30.73
C TYR A 131 -11.12 23.87 -31.98
N GLN A 132 -11.32 22.83 -32.78
CA GLN A 132 -10.52 22.52 -33.98
C GLN A 132 -9.02 22.34 -33.69
N THR A 133 -8.67 22.00 -32.46
CA THR A 133 -7.29 21.73 -32.04
C THR A 133 -7.26 20.80 -30.84
N LYS A 134 -6.23 19.94 -30.79
CA LYS A 134 -6.03 19.00 -29.67
C LYS A 134 -5.71 19.74 -28.38
N PRO A 135 -6.23 19.26 -27.23
CA PRO A 135 -5.72 19.68 -25.94
C PRO A 135 -4.21 19.44 -25.83
N SER A 136 -3.48 20.43 -25.32
CA SER A 136 -2.04 20.33 -25.08
C SER A 136 -1.71 19.54 -23.82
N TYR A 137 -2.57 19.64 -22.80
CA TYR A 137 -2.43 18.92 -21.53
C TYR A 137 -3.80 18.53 -20.95
N ASN A 138 -3.82 17.44 -20.21
CA ASN A 138 -5.01 16.84 -19.64
C ASN A 138 -4.78 16.59 -18.15
N TYR A 139 -5.64 17.16 -17.31
CA TYR A 139 -5.49 17.06 -15.86
C TYR A 139 -6.65 16.29 -15.23
N TYR A 140 -6.40 15.73 -14.06
CA TYR A 140 -7.43 15.13 -13.21
C TYR A 140 -7.44 15.76 -11.82
N GLN A 141 -8.63 15.93 -11.24
CA GLN A 141 -8.80 16.28 -9.84
C GLN A 141 -9.93 15.47 -9.20
N GLY A 142 -9.66 14.86 -8.04
CA GLY A 142 -10.68 14.15 -7.27
C GLY A 142 -10.28 13.94 -5.82
N CYS A 143 -11.26 13.77 -4.94
CA CYS A 143 -11.07 13.48 -3.52
C CYS A 143 -11.92 12.27 -3.09
N SER A 144 -11.49 11.47 -2.12
CA SER A 144 -12.22 10.26 -1.66
C SER A 144 -12.37 9.22 -2.78
N THR A 145 -13.59 8.86 -3.17
CA THR A 145 -13.86 8.06 -4.38
C THR A 145 -13.20 8.67 -5.61
N GLY A 146 -13.17 10.00 -5.73
CA GLY A 146 -12.42 10.71 -6.77
C GLY A 146 -10.91 10.53 -6.65
N GLY A 147 -10.37 10.48 -5.44
CA GLY A 147 -8.95 10.15 -5.26
C GLY A 147 -8.65 8.74 -5.76
N ARG A 148 -9.50 7.76 -5.41
CA ARG A 148 -9.41 6.37 -5.92
C ARG A 148 -9.50 6.33 -7.44
N GLN A 149 -10.43 7.07 -8.03
CA GLN A 149 -10.62 7.19 -9.47
C GLN A 149 -9.37 7.72 -10.17
N GLY A 150 -8.75 8.79 -9.65
CA GLY A 150 -7.51 9.34 -10.20
C GLY A 150 -6.35 8.35 -10.16
N PHE A 151 -6.18 7.64 -9.04
CA PHE A 151 -5.18 6.56 -8.94
C PHE A 151 -5.51 5.40 -9.88
N LYS A 152 -6.78 4.99 -9.95
CA LYS A 152 -7.22 3.91 -10.84
C LYS A 152 -6.90 4.26 -12.30
N GLU A 153 -7.22 5.46 -12.74
CA GLU A 153 -6.87 5.94 -14.09
C GLU A 153 -5.36 5.92 -14.34
N ALA A 154 -4.56 6.43 -13.40
CA ALA A 154 -3.11 6.40 -13.52
C ALA A 154 -2.53 4.97 -13.61
N GLU A 155 -3.16 3.99 -12.94
CA GLU A 155 -2.75 2.59 -12.98
C GLU A 155 -3.06 1.90 -14.32
N ILE A 156 -4.26 2.08 -14.87
CA ILE A 156 -4.73 1.30 -16.03
C ILE A 156 -4.77 2.08 -17.35
N PHE A 157 -4.79 3.41 -17.28
CA PHE A 157 -4.78 4.32 -18.44
C PHE A 157 -3.75 5.44 -18.23
N PRO A 158 -2.44 5.10 -18.15
CA PRO A 158 -1.39 6.05 -17.76
C PRO A 158 -1.20 7.24 -18.72
N TYR A 159 -1.84 7.21 -19.90
CA TYR A 159 -1.80 8.27 -20.91
C TYR A 159 -3.04 9.18 -20.89
N ASP A 160 -3.98 8.94 -19.98
CA ASP A 160 -5.20 9.75 -19.89
C ASP A 160 -4.94 11.13 -19.28
N PHE A 161 -3.95 11.26 -18.41
CA PHE A 161 -3.62 12.53 -17.76
C PHE A 161 -2.12 12.81 -17.74
N ASP A 162 -1.79 14.07 -17.99
CA ASP A 162 -0.45 14.64 -17.82
C ASP A 162 -0.19 15.05 -16.36
N GLY A 163 -1.25 15.23 -15.55
CA GLY A 163 -1.15 15.51 -14.13
C GLY A 163 -2.42 15.15 -13.34
N VAL A 164 -2.26 14.54 -12.17
CA VAL A 164 -3.35 14.02 -11.33
C VAL A 164 -3.26 14.61 -9.92
N ILE A 165 -4.35 15.23 -9.46
CA ILE A 165 -4.54 15.65 -8.07
C ILE A 165 -5.53 14.67 -7.41
N ALA A 166 -5.02 13.77 -6.58
CA ALA A 166 -5.82 12.75 -5.90
C ALA A 166 -5.78 12.96 -4.38
N GLY A 167 -6.83 13.56 -3.81
CA GLY A 167 -7.00 13.77 -2.38
C GLY A 167 -7.66 12.57 -1.68
N ALA A 168 -7.19 12.21 -0.49
CA ALA A 168 -7.73 11.15 0.36
C ALA A 168 -8.29 9.92 -0.42
N PRO A 169 -7.51 9.25 -1.29
CA PRO A 169 -8.04 8.19 -2.15
C PRO A 169 -8.77 7.13 -1.34
N ALA A 170 -10.00 6.78 -1.72
CA ALA A 170 -10.77 5.69 -1.12
C ALA A 170 -10.30 4.33 -1.67
N TRP A 171 -9.02 4.04 -1.47
CA TRP A 171 -8.38 2.78 -1.81
C TRP A 171 -8.25 1.92 -0.54
N TRP A 172 -8.47 0.61 -0.69
CA TRP A 172 -8.47 -0.34 0.44
C TRP A 172 -7.09 -0.95 0.59
N THR A 173 -6.44 -0.77 1.75
CA THR A 173 -5.36 -1.67 2.20
C THR A 173 -5.50 -1.96 3.69
N ASP A 174 -5.77 -3.21 4.03
CA ASP A 174 -5.66 -3.81 5.37
C ASP A 174 -4.24 -4.37 5.64
N ILE A 175 -3.33 -4.19 4.68
CA ILE A 175 -1.95 -4.71 4.70
C ILE A 175 -0.99 -3.55 4.43
N ILE A 176 -0.09 -3.30 5.38
CA ILE A 176 1.08 -2.44 5.16
C ILE A 176 2.10 -3.25 4.35
N SER A 177 2.10 -3.05 3.02
CA SER A 177 2.98 -3.82 2.12
C SER A 177 4.44 -3.34 2.15
N ASP A 178 4.67 -2.10 2.61
CA ASP A 178 5.99 -1.50 2.84
C ASP A 178 5.99 -0.72 4.17
N PRO A 179 6.32 -1.37 5.30
CA PRO A 179 6.38 -0.69 6.59
C PRO A 179 7.43 0.42 6.67
N TYR A 180 8.51 0.35 5.88
CA TYR A 180 9.53 1.41 5.86
C TYR A 180 9.03 2.67 5.15
N GLY A 181 8.15 2.53 4.16
CA GLY A 181 7.44 3.65 3.54
C GLY A 181 6.24 4.15 4.36
N CYS A 182 5.87 3.46 5.44
CA CYS A 182 4.72 3.84 6.28
C CYS A 182 5.11 4.98 7.22
N ASN A 183 4.87 6.22 6.80
CA ASN A 183 5.05 7.39 7.65
C ASN A 183 3.81 7.61 8.54
N PHE A 184 3.69 6.81 9.60
CA PHE A 184 2.59 6.91 10.56
C PHE A 184 2.88 8.01 11.60
N ASP A 185 1.95 8.95 11.74
CA ASP A 185 1.96 9.97 12.80
C ASP A 185 1.03 9.53 13.95
N PRO A 186 1.56 9.17 15.13
CA PRO A 186 0.75 8.75 16.26
C PRO A 186 0.19 9.92 17.10
N GLU A 187 0.62 11.16 16.86
CA GLU A 187 0.17 12.33 17.65
C GLU A 187 -1.36 12.54 17.66
N PRO A 188 -2.11 12.30 16.57
CA PRO A 188 -3.57 12.38 16.58
C PRO A 188 -4.25 11.42 17.57
N LEU A 189 -3.54 10.40 18.07
CA LEU A 189 -4.05 9.48 19.10
C LEU A 189 -3.88 10.05 20.52
N LEU A 190 -3.23 11.19 20.71
CA LEU A 190 -3.04 11.79 22.04
C LEU A 190 -4.39 12.14 22.68
N CYS A 191 -4.57 11.73 23.95
CA CYS A 191 -5.77 12.06 24.70
C CYS A 191 -5.94 13.60 24.86
N THR A 192 -7.07 14.14 24.39
CA THR A 192 -7.37 15.58 24.39
C THR A 192 -7.87 16.11 25.74
N ILE A 193 -8.34 15.24 26.63
CA ILE A 193 -8.81 15.62 27.96
C ILE A 193 -7.71 15.29 28.97
N ILE A 194 -7.20 16.33 29.65
CA ILE A 194 -6.31 16.21 30.80
C ILE A 194 -7.13 15.66 31.97
N THR A 195 -7.40 14.37 31.98
CA THR A 195 -7.66 13.65 33.23
C THR A 195 -6.50 12.71 33.42
N SER A 196 -5.73 12.96 34.48
CA SER A 196 -4.58 12.18 34.95
C SER A 196 -4.93 10.72 35.35
N GLN A 197 -6.06 10.20 34.89
CA GLN A 197 -6.62 8.87 35.15
C GLN A 197 -7.56 8.40 34.02
N SER A 198 -7.35 8.76 32.75
CA SER A 198 -8.19 8.17 31.70
C SER A 198 -7.76 6.72 31.46
N ASN A 199 -8.50 5.76 32.04
CA ASN A 199 -8.61 4.39 31.52
C ASN A 199 -9.33 4.40 30.15
N SER A 200 -8.89 5.28 29.25
CA SER A 200 -9.46 5.43 27.92
C SER A 200 -8.97 4.28 27.06
N THR A 201 -9.90 3.60 26.40
CA THR A 201 -9.60 2.55 25.41
C THR A 201 -9.46 3.12 24.00
N THR A 202 -9.58 4.45 23.82
CA THR A 202 -9.69 5.10 22.50
C THR A 202 -8.61 6.13 22.20
N CYS A 203 -7.72 6.43 23.14
CA CYS A 203 -6.60 7.37 22.96
C CYS A 203 -5.38 6.94 23.79
N LEU A 204 -4.22 7.51 23.49
CA LEU A 204 -2.95 7.27 24.17
C LEU A 204 -2.53 8.48 24.99
N THR A 205 -2.02 8.24 26.19
CA THR A 205 -1.35 9.26 27.01
C THR A 205 0.02 9.61 26.42
N ALA A 206 0.59 10.76 26.81
CA ALA A 206 1.93 11.17 26.37
C ALA A 206 3.01 10.12 26.69
N GLU A 207 2.93 9.45 27.86
CA GLU A 207 3.87 8.39 28.22
C GLU A 207 3.66 7.10 27.40
N GLN A 208 2.43 6.77 27.02
CA GLN A 208 2.16 5.66 26.10
C GLN A 208 2.68 5.95 24.70
N LEU A 209 2.53 7.19 24.21
CA LEU A 209 3.12 7.60 22.93
C LEU A 209 4.65 7.56 22.95
N LYS A 210 5.27 8.00 24.05
CA LYS A 210 6.72 7.87 24.23
C LYS A 210 7.18 6.41 24.26
N THR A 211 6.38 5.53 24.87
CA THR A 211 6.63 4.08 24.83
C THR A 211 6.54 3.57 23.39
N PHE A 212 5.51 3.95 22.63
CA PHE A 212 5.38 3.59 21.22
C PHE A 212 6.57 4.05 20.37
N ASP A 213 7.03 5.30 20.55
CA ASP A 213 8.24 5.83 19.89
C ASP A 213 9.47 4.97 20.23
N THR A 214 9.61 4.55 21.48
CA THR A 214 10.73 3.69 21.90
C THR A 214 10.70 2.33 21.22
N LEU A 215 9.51 1.73 21.04
CA LEU A 215 9.35 0.40 20.44
C LEU A 215 9.54 0.38 18.92
N THR A 216 9.28 1.52 18.27
CA THR A 216 9.33 1.69 16.81
C THR A 216 10.61 2.39 16.34
N ARG A 217 11.62 2.52 17.22
CA ARG A 217 12.94 3.06 16.91
C ARG A 217 14.05 2.06 17.19
N ASP A 218 15.09 2.10 16.37
CA ASP A 218 16.24 1.21 16.52
C ASP A 218 16.89 1.40 17.89
N TYR A 219 17.25 0.30 18.53
CA TYR A 219 18.04 0.35 19.74
C TYR A 219 19.49 0.62 19.37
N VAL A 220 19.94 1.84 19.66
CA VAL A 220 21.30 2.31 19.38
C VAL A 220 22.05 2.59 20.68
N GLY A 221 23.30 2.13 20.75
CA GLY A 221 24.22 2.38 21.85
C GLY A 221 25.05 3.65 21.65
N VAL A 222 26.15 3.76 22.41
CA VAL A 222 27.09 4.88 22.28
C VAL A 222 27.67 4.98 20.85
N ASN A 223 27.96 6.21 20.42
CA ASN A 223 28.45 6.55 19.07
C ASN A 223 27.53 6.11 17.92
N SER A 224 26.22 5.99 18.18
CA SER A 224 25.24 5.55 17.17
C SER A 224 25.47 4.14 16.63
N THR A 225 26.08 3.28 17.45
CA THR A 225 26.25 1.86 17.13
C THR A 225 24.89 1.18 17.22
N LEU A 226 24.45 0.54 16.13
CA LEU A 226 23.22 -0.25 16.14
C LEU A 226 23.42 -1.47 17.06
N ILE A 227 22.56 -1.62 18.06
CA ILE A 227 22.50 -2.82 18.92
C ILE A 227 21.45 -3.78 18.35
N PHE A 228 20.23 -3.29 18.09
CA PHE A 228 19.18 -4.11 17.50
C PHE A 228 18.14 -3.27 16.76
N PRO A 229 17.62 -3.72 15.61
CA PRO A 229 16.59 -3.00 14.87
C PRO A 229 15.25 -2.93 15.62
N SER A 230 14.44 -1.92 15.28
CA SER A 230 13.09 -1.74 15.83
C SER A 230 12.08 -2.76 15.32
N TRP A 231 10.95 -2.88 16.01
CA TRP A 231 9.78 -3.50 15.39
C TRP A 231 9.21 -2.61 14.29
N LEU A 232 8.67 -3.26 13.25
CA LEU A 232 8.02 -2.57 12.14
C LEU A 232 6.54 -2.31 12.44
N LEU A 233 6.01 -1.21 11.91
CA LEU A 233 4.59 -0.91 11.99
C LEU A 233 3.75 -2.01 11.33
N GLY A 234 2.66 -2.39 11.98
CA GLY A 234 1.81 -3.51 11.58
C GLY A 234 2.16 -4.84 12.27
N SER A 235 3.09 -4.84 13.23
CA SER A 235 3.45 -6.01 14.04
C SER A 235 2.85 -6.00 15.47
N GLU A 236 2.02 -5.00 15.78
CA GLU A 236 1.56 -4.67 17.14
C GLU A 236 0.76 -5.80 17.80
N HIS A 237 0.00 -6.57 17.02
CA HIS A 237 -0.79 -7.72 17.49
C HIS A 237 0.08 -8.83 18.09
N PHE A 238 1.40 -8.84 17.82
CA PHE A 238 2.34 -9.85 18.31
C PHE A 238 3.34 -9.32 19.34
N TRP A 239 3.34 -8.01 19.65
CA TRP A 239 4.26 -7.42 20.64
C TRP A 239 4.07 -7.96 22.05
N SER A 240 2.88 -8.47 22.37
CA SER A 240 2.57 -9.04 23.69
C SER A 240 3.46 -10.25 24.06
N LEU A 241 4.14 -10.87 23.09
CA LEU A 241 5.16 -11.88 23.37
C LEU A 241 6.35 -11.30 24.16
N ASN A 242 6.67 -10.02 23.92
CA ASN A 242 7.83 -9.34 24.48
C ASN A 242 7.46 -8.26 25.51
N ILE A 243 6.23 -7.73 25.43
CA ILE A 243 5.71 -6.69 26.32
C ILE A 243 4.53 -7.25 27.13
N ASP A 244 4.77 -7.54 28.40
CA ASP A 244 3.74 -8.07 29.31
C ASP A 244 3.47 -7.12 30.49
N GLY A 245 2.94 -5.93 30.19
CA GLY A 245 2.33 -5.05 31.19
C GLY A 245 3.21 -4.61 32.38
N GLY A 246 4.54 -4.76 32.29
CA GLY A 246 5.49 -4.41 33.35
C GLY A 246 6.38 -5.54 33.86
N ALA A 247 6.33 -6.74 33.26
CA ALA A 247 7.24 -7.85 33.50
C ALA A 247 8.28 -8.00 32.37
N PRO A 248 9.50 -8.52 32.64
CA PRO A 248 10.49 -8.78 31.61
C PRO A 248 10.11 -10.02 30.79
N ASN A 249 10.54 -10.05 29.52
CA ASN A 249 10.49 -11.27 28.74
C ASN A 249 11.39 -12.35 29.38
N VAL A 250 10.83 -13.55 29.59
CA VAL A 250 11.50 -14.65 30.30
C VAL A 250 12.70 -15.23 29.55
N ILE A 251 12.72 -15.13 28.22
CA ILE A 251 13.84 -15.60 27.39
C ILE A 251 15.03 -14.69 27.57
N GLY A 252 14.83 -13.37 27.44
CA GLY A 252 15.89 -12.38 27.65
C GLY A 252 16.44 -12.40 29.08
N LEU A 253 15.55 -12.49 30.09
CA LEU A 253 15.97 -12.61 31.48
C LEU A 253 16.79 -13.88 31.72
N GLY A 254 16.32 -15.04 31.22
CA GLY A 254 17.03 -16.29 31.37
C GLY A 254 18.40 -16.29 30.68
N TYR A 255 18.52 -15.66 29.52
CA TYR A 255 19.81 -15.49 28.85
C TYR A 255 20.80 -14.71 29.73
N ILE A 256 20.39 -13.56 30.27
CA ILE A 256 21.27 -12.74 31.12
C ILE A 256 21.64 -13.47 32.42
N GLN A 257 20.67 -14.10 33.09
CA GLN A 257 20.91 -14.81 34.35
C GLN A 257 21.83 -16.02 34.16
N TYR A 258 21.63 -16.82 33.12
CA TYR A 258 22.26 -18.13 33.00
C TYR A 258 23.31 -18.22 31.89
N MET A 259 23.09 -17.62 30.72
CA MET A 259 24.06 -17.65 29.61
C MET A 259 25.21 -16.68 29.84
N LEU A 260 24.93 -15.48 30.38
CA LEU A 260 25.98 -14.52 30.78
C LEU A 260 26.54 -14.81 32.19
N GLY A 261 25.91 -15.71 32.94
CA GLY A 261 26.40 -16.17 34.23
C GLY A 261 26.21 -15.17 35.37
N LEU A 262 25.27 -14.22 35.27
CA LEU A 262 25.01 -13.22 36.32
C LEU A 262 24.18 -13.78 37.50
N GLY A 263 23.62 -14.99 37.36
CA GLY A 263 22.91 -15.71 38.40
C GLY A 263 21.41 -15.40 38.48
N PRO A 264 20.62 -16.23 39.19
CA PRO A 264 19.16 -16.12 39.26
C PRO A 264 18.67 -14.88 40.02
N ASP A 265 19.53 -14.26 40.83
CA ASP A 265 19.20 -13.06 41.61
C ASP A 265 19.41 -11.75 40.81
N TRP A 266 19.93 -11.83 39.57
CA TRP A 266 20.11 -10.66 38.72
C TRP A 266 18.75 -10.03 38.38
N ASN A 267 18.64 -8.71 38.58
CA ASN A 267 17.41 -7.95 38.43
C ASN A 267 17.34 -7.31 37.04
N TRP A 268 16.29 -7.63 36.29
CA TRP A 268 16.04 -7.10 34.94
C TRP A 268 15.96 -5.57 34.88
N ARG A 269 15.68 -4.90 36.00
CA ARG A 269 15.68 -3.43 36.09
C ARG A 269 17.09 -2.83 36.01
N ASP A 270 18.13 -3.64 36.18
CA ASP A 270 19.52 -3.24 36.06
C ASP A 270 20.03 -3.37 34.60
N PHE A 271 19.18 -3.79 33.66
CA PHE A 271 19.52 -3.85 32.24
C PHE A 271 19.98 -2.48 31.72
N ASN A 272 21.14 -2.47 31.07
CA ASN A 272 21.73 -1.30 30.45
C ASN A 272 22.65 -1.73 29.31
N GLU A 273 23.28 -0.76 28.66
CA GLU A 273 24.15 -1.01 27.50
C GLU A 273 25.37 -1.89 27.83
N GLU A 274 25.91 -1.84 29.05
CA GLU A 274 27.05 -2.68 29.44
C GLU A 274 26.71 -4.18 29.41
N ILE A 275 25.45 -4.53 29.67
CA ILE A 275 24.96 -5.91 29.56
C ILE A 275 24.92 -6.36 28.09
N ALA A 276 24.54 -5.47 27.17
CA ALA A 276 24.60 -5.75 25.73
C ALA A 276 26.06 -5.95 25.27
N HIS A 277 26.96 -5.06 25.69
CA HIS A 277 28.41 -5.20 25.39
C HIS A 277 29.02 -6.45 26.01
N LEU A 278 28.58 -6.85 27.20
CA LEU A 278 28.99 -8.10 27.83
C LEU A 278 28.54 -9.31 27.01
N SER A 279 27.32 -9.28 26.48
CA SER A 279 26.78 -10.32 25.61
C SER A 279 27.66 -10.53 24.37
N GLU A 280 27.93 -9.46 23.62
CA GLU A 280 28.79 -9.48 22.43
C GLU A 280 30.21 -9.96 22.75
N LYS A 281 30.77 -9.48 23.86
CA LYS A 281 32.13 -9.85 24.28
C LYS A 281 32.23 -11.32 24.67
N LEU A 282 31.25 -11.85 25.39
CA LEU A 282 31.27 -13.23 25.85
C LEU A 282 30.90 -14.21 24.73
N ASN A 283 29.95 -13.84 23.87
CA ASN A 283 29.30 -14.69 22.87
C ASN A 283 29.18 -16.14 23.36
N PRO A 284 28.37 -16.40 24.41
CA PRO A 284 28.34 -17.69 25.07
C PRO A 284 28.02 -18.81 24.08
N GLY A 285 28.95 -19.75 23.93
CA GLY A 285 28.81 -20.87 22.99
C GLY A 285 29.06 -20.50 21.52
N GLN A 286 29.52 -19.29 21.21
CA GLN A 286 29.66 -18.77 19.84
C GLN A 286 28.32 -18.86 19.08
N ALA A 287 27.24 -18.49 19.76
CA ALA A 287 25.88 -18.63 19.26
C ALA A 287 25.48 -17.53 18.27
N ASP A 288 26.23 -16.42 18.25
CA ASP A 288 25.94 -15.30 17.35
C ASP A 288 26.24 -15.65 15.89
N ALA A 289 25.30 -15.33 15.00
CA ALA A 289 25.49 -15.43 13.55
C ALA A 289 26.11 -14.13 12.99
N SER A 290 27.20 -13.66 13.60
CA SER A 290 27.85 -12.38 13.30
C SER A 290 29.10 -12.50 12.42
N ASP A 291 29.49 -13.72 12.02
CA ASP A 291 30.48 -13.93 10.96
C ASP A 291 29.77 -13.95 9.59
N TYR A 292 29.95 -12.87 8.84
CA TYR A 292 29.27 -12.64 7.57
C TYR A 292 30.03 -13.22 6.35
N ASP A 293 31.24 -13.75 6.53
CA ASP A 293 32.02 -14.30 5.42
C ASP A 293 31.54 -15.71 5.02
N LEU A 294 30.54 -15.73 4.15
CA LEU A 294 30.00 -16.96 3.58
C LEU A 294 30.68 -17.37 2.27
N VAL A 295 31.82 -16.78 1.89
CA VAL A 295 32.56 -17.18 0.68
C VAL A 295 32.88 -18.68 0.65
N PRO A 296 33.34 -19.33 1.73
CA PRO A 296 33.61 -20.78 1.71
C PRO A 296 32.36 -21.63 1.44
N PHE A 297 31.17 -21.12 1.78
CA PHE A 297 29.89 -21.78 1.55
C PHE A 297 29.43 -21.55 0.10
N PHE A 298 29.39 -20.30 -0.34
CA PHE A 298 28.90 -19.93 -1.67
C PHE A 298 29.82 -20.38 -2.81
N SER A 299 31.15 -20.41 -2.61
CA SER A 299 32.10 -20.88 -3.62
C SER A 299 31.94 -22.37 -3.95
N ARG A 300 31.26 -23.14 -3.09
CA ARG A 300 30.91 -24.55 -3.29
C ARG A 300 29.51 -24.74 -3.89
N GLY A 301 28.91 -23.67 -4.41
CA GLY A 301 27.58 -23.68 -5.03
C GLY A 301 26.44 -23.93 -4.05
N LYS A 302 26.65 -23.76 -2.74
CA LYS A 302 25.61 -23.98 -1.72
C LYS A 302 24.63 -22.81 -1.66
N LYS A 303 23.37 -23.10 -1.33
CA LYS A 303 22.24 -22.17 -1.47
C LYS A 303 21.54 -21.92 -0.13
N ILE A 304 21.03 -20.72 0.08
CA ILE A 304 20.23 -20.30 1.24
C ILE A 304 18.97 -19.59 0.76
N ILE A 305 17.81 -20.01 1.27
CA ILE A 305 16.58 -19.21 1.26
C ILE A 305 16.31 -18.75 2.70
N HIS A 306 16.15 -17.45 2.86
CA HIS A 306 15.86 -16.75 4.12
C HIS A 306 14.53 -16.00 3.97
N TYR A 307 13.71 -15.99 5.03
CA TYR A 307 12.47 -15.23 5.07
C TYR A 307 12.23 -14.66 6.46
N HIS A 308 11.54 -13.53 6.52
CA HIS A 308 11.09 -12.93 7.76
C HIS A 308 9.82 -12.13 7.52
N GLY A 309 8.78 -12.33 8.35
CA GLY A 309 7.54 -11.57 8.23
C GLY A 309 7.67 -10.12 8.61
N LEU A 310 7.10 -9.23 7.79
CA LEU A 310 7.02 -7.79 8.06
C LEU A 310 6.18 -7.44 9.29
N SER A 311 5.31 -8.36 9.71
CA SER A 311 4.39 -8.23 10.84
C SER A 311 4.85 -9.13 12.01
N ASP A 312 6.16 -9.40 12.10
CA ASP A 312 6.75 -10.14 13.20
C ASP A 312 7.07 -9.21 14.39
N GLY A 313 6.26 -9.32 15.43
CA GLY A 313 6.46 -8.66 16.73
C GLY A 313 7.25 -9.50 17.75
N GLY A 314 7.70 -10.70 17.37
CA GLY A 314 8.51 -11.59 18.19
C GLY A 314 9.99 -11.28 18.02
N ILE A 315 10.45 -11.21 16.76
CA ILE A 315 11.78 -10.78 16.38
C ILE A 315 11.64 -9.62 15.39
N ALA A 316 12.39 -8.54 15.57
CA ALA A 316 12.37 -7.42 14.65
C ALA A 316 12.84 -7.85 13.24
N THR A 317 11.97 -7.66 12.23
CA THR A 317 12.27 -8.01 10.83
C THR A 317 13.54 -7.32 10.31
N GLY A 318 13.83 -6.12 10.80
CA GLY A 318 15.04 -5.39 10.45
C GLY A 318 16.33 -6.18 10.69
N ALA A 319 16.38 -7.08 11.67
CA ALA A 319 17.55 -7.91 11.95
C ALA A 319 17.92 -8.82 10.77
N SER A 320 16.91 -9.33 10.07
CA SER A 320 17.10 -10.15 8.87
C SER A 320 17.62 -9.35 7.68
N PHE A 321 17.21 -8.08 7.54
CA PHE A 321 17.75 -7.20 6.49
C PHE A 321 19.18 -6.79 6.79
N TYR A 322 19.47 -6.47 8.05
CA TYR A 322 20.82 -6.18 8.52
C TYR A 322 21.76 -7.36 8.21
N LEU A 323 21.39 -8.59 8.60
CA LEU A 323 22.17 -9.79 8.30
C LEU A 323 22.39 -9.98 6.79
N HIS A 324 21.34 -9.81 5.98
CA HIS A 324 21.46 -9.94 4.54
C HIS A 324 22.45 -8.94 3.95
N ASP A 325 22.35 -7.68 4.36
CA ASP A 325 23.17 -6.59 3.83
C ASP A 325 24.63 -6.71 4.27
N GLU A 326 24.90 -7.17 5.48
CA GLU A 326 26.26 -7.44 5.96
C GLU A 326 26.93 -8.62 5.24
N ILE A 327 26.21 -9.72 5.00
CA ILE A 327 26.69 -10.82 4.14
C ILE A 327 26.99 -10.29 2.74
N HIS A 328 26.08 -9.48 2.17
CA HIS A 328 26.29 -8.93 0.84
C HIS A 328 27.53 -8.03 0.78
N ARG A 329 27.69 -7.12 1.74
CA ARG A 329 28.86 -6.22 1.85
C ARG A 329 30.17 -6.97 2.04
N THR A 330 30.15 -8.10 2.74
CA THR A 330 31.35 -8.91 3.01
C THR A 330 31.74 -9.78 1.81
N VAL A 331 30.77 -10.39 1.14
CA VAL A 331 31.01 -11.37 0.08
C VAL A 331 31.18 -10.75 -1.31
N ALA A 332 30.36 -9.75 -1.67
CA ALA A 332 30.34 -9.21 -3.03
C ALA A 332 31.70 -8.62 -3.49
N PRO A 333 32.47 -7.89 -2.66
CA PRO A 333 33.80 -7.40 -3.03
C PRO A 333 34.82 -8.51 -3.35
N GLN A 334 34.56 -9.74 -2.90
CA GLN A 334 35.41 -10.90 -3.15
C GLN A 334 35.11 -11.58 -4.50
N GLY A 335 34.22 -11.01 -5.32
CA GLY A 335 33.95 -11.45 -6.69
C GLY A 335 32.86 -12.50 -6.84
N LEU A 336 32.10 -12.79 -5.77
CA LEU A 336 30.93 -13.67 -5.81
C LEU A 336 29.64 -12.85 -5.91
N ASN A 337 28.74 -13.26 -6.79
CA ASN A 337 27.38 -12.73 -6.81
C ASN A 337 26.53 -13.43 -5.74
N VAL A 338 26.19 -12.70 -4.67
CA VAL A 338 25.45 -13.22 -3.52
C VAL A 338 24.07 -13.76 -3.95
N HIS A 339 23.44 -13.14 -4.95
CA HIS A 339 22.14 -13.55 -5.47
C HIS A 339 22.14 -14.94 -6.15
N ASP A 340 23.31 -15.45 -6.55
CA ASP A 340 23.42 -16.80 -7.11
C ASP A 340 23.27 -17.87 -6.03
N SER A 341 23.39 -17.51 -4.75
CA SER A 341 23.41 -18.45 -3.62
C SER A 341 22.57 -18.04 -2.41
N TYR A 342 22.03 -16.81 -2.38
CA TYR A 342 21.24 -16.31 -1.28
C TYR A 342 20.01 -15.50 -1.74
N ARG A 343 18.82 -15.97 -1.34
CA ARG A 343 17.53 -15.27 -1.51
C ARG A 343 16.95 -14.96 -0.14
N SER A 344 16.57 -13.71 0.10
CA SER A 344 15.87 -13.28 1.32
C SER A 344 14.50 -12.68 0.97
N SER A 345 13.51 -12.73 1.86
CA SER A 345 12.18 -12.17 1.59
C SER A 345 11.44 -11.65 2.83
N ARG A 346 10.38 -10.88 2.58
CA ARG A 346 9.62 -10.12 3.59
C ARG A 346 8.27 -10.77 3.99
N SER A 347 8.22 -12.07 4.27
CA SER A 347 6.97 -12.79 4.62
C SER A 347 7.06 -13.72 5.84
N ARG A 348 5.92 -13.85 6.56
CA ARG A 348 5.79 -14.40 7.91
C ARG A 348 5.91 -15.92 8.00
N ALA A 349 5.86 -16.62 6.88
CA ALA A 349 6.25 -18.01 6.78
C ALA A 349 6.30 -18.39 5.30
N TRP A 350 7.27 -19.21 4.95
CA TRP A 350 7.25 -19.97 3.70
C TRP A 350 7.10 -21.44 4.11
N VAL A 351 5.85 -21.88 4.24
CA VAL A 351 5.50 -23.28 4.51
C VAL A 351 4.78 -23.83 3.29
N SER A 352 4.79 -25.15 3.12
CA SER A 352 4.02 -25.84 2.09
C SER A 352 2.58 -25.31 2.06
N VAL A 353 2.17 -24.81 0.89
CA VAL A 353 0.81 -24.31 0.70
C VAL A 353 -0.08 -25.51 0.38
N SER A 354 -1.01 -25.83 1.29
CA SER A 354 -1.97 -26.92 1.10
C SER A 354 -2.63 -26.87 -0.28
N GLY A 355 -2.66 -27.99 -1.00
CA GLY A 355 -3.24 -28.09 -2.35
C GLY A 355 -2.29 -27.70 -3.50
N TYR A 356 -1.04 -27.32 -3.21
CA TYR A 356 0.00 -27.05 -4.20
C TYR A 356 1.21 -27.96 -3.96
N GLU A 357 1.79 -28.50 -5.03
CA GLU A 357 2.97 -29.39 -4.99
C GLU A 357 4.01 -28.91 -6.02
N ASP A 358 4.46 -27.65 -5.90
CA ASP A 358 5.40 -27.04 -6.83
C ASP A 358 6.37 -26.04 -6.17
N SER A 359 7.46 -25.73 -6.87
CA SER A 359 8.52 -24.83 -6.39
C SER A 359 8.13 -23.35 -6.34
N LYS A 360 6.96 -22.95 -6.86
CA LYS A 360 6.46 -21.57 -6.75
C LYS A 360 5.59 -21.36 -5.51
N HIS A 361 5.11 -22.42 -4.86
CA HIS A 361 4.25 -22.33 -3.68
C HIS A 361 4.86 -23.00 -2.44
N ASP A 362 5.96 -23.75 -2.60
CA ASP A 362 6.64 -24.42 -1.49
C ASP A 362 8.15 -24.10 -1.50
N VAL A 363 8.65 -23.55 -0.39
CA VAL A 363 10.07 -23.21 -0.25
C VAL A 363 10.98 -24.41 -0.22
N MET A 364 10.48 -25.56 0.25
CA MET A 364 11.24 -26.80 0.26
C MET A 364 11.46 -27.30 -1.17
N PHE A 365 10.41 -27.28 -2.00
CA PHE A 365 10.57 -27.59 -3.42
C PHE A 365 11.41 -26.54 -4.15
N ALA A 366 11.31 -25.27 -3.78
CA ALA A 366 12.15 -24.22 -4.35
C ALA A 366 13.65 -24.39 -4.04
N ILE A 367 14.01 -24.72 -2.79
CA ILE A 367 15.42 -24.94 -2.44
C ILE A 367 15.94 -26.23 -3.08
N MET A 368 15.12 -27.28 -3.18
CA MET A 368 15.48 -28.51 -3.91
C MET A 368 15.75 -28.21 -5.38
N ASP A 369 14.83 -27.54 -6.07
CA ASP A 369 14.99 -27.17 -7.49
C ASP A 369 16.23 -26.28 -7.71
N TRP A 370 16.50 -25.36 -6.78
CA TRP A 370 17.69 -24.51 -6.87
C TRP A 370 19.00 -25.28 -6.66
N VAL A 371 19.04 -26.19 -5.69
CA VAL A 371 20.25 -26.98 -5.38
C VAL A 371 20.50 -28.05 -6.43
N GLU A 372 19.45 -28.72 -6.92
CA GLU A 372 19.57 -29.90 -7.78
C GLU A 372 19.56 -29.54 -9.28
N ASN A 373 18.75 -28.56 -9.68
CA ASN A 373 18.56 -28.17 -11.08
C ASN A 373 19.15 -26.78 -11.41
N GLY A 374 19.62 -26.03 -10.41
CA GLY A 374 20.17 -24.69 -10.60
C GLY A 374 19.12 -23.60 -10.81
N THR A 375 17.84 -23.89 -10.60
CA THR A 375 16.74 -22.94 -10.80
C THR A 375 16.49 -22.12 -9.53
N ALA A 376 16.99 -20.88 -9.49
CA ALA A 376 16.75 -19.99 -8.35
C ALA A 376 15.29 -19.50 -8.31
N PRO A 377 14.65 -19.41 -7.13
CA PRO A 377 13.34 -18.77 -7.04
C PRO A 377 13.48 -17.25 -7.11
N ASP A 378 12.82 -16.63 -8.09
CA ASP A 378 12.69 -15.17 -8.18
C ASP A 378 11.65 -14.63 -7.17
N TYR A 379 10.64 -15.45 -6.87
CA TYR A 379 9.57 -15.19 -5.91
C TYR A 379 8.91 -16.51 -5.48
N ILE A 380 8.14 -16.48 -4.40
CA ILE A 380 7.18 -17.55 -4.06
C ILE A 380 5.84 -16.97 -3.72
N ILE A 381 4.80 -17.72 -4.08
CA ILE A 381 3.43 -17.30 -3.95
C ILE A 381 2.97 -17.55 -2.51
N GLY A 382 2.87 -16.47 -1.75
CA GLY A 382 2.21 -16.47 -0.46
C GLY A 382 0.70 -16.59 -0.65
N THR A 383 0.06 -17.43 0.17
CA THR A 383 -1.37 -17.73 0.08
C THR A 383 -2.06 -17.42 1.40
N ALA A 384 -3.10 -16.60 1.35
CA ALA A 384 -4.02 -16.36 2.45
C ALA A 384 -5.26 -17.24 2.29
N TRP A 385 -5.74 -17.76 3.41
CA TRP A 385 -6.87 -18.66 3.48
C TRP A 385 -8.05 -17.98 4.17
N ALA A 386 -9.28 -18.37 3.82
CA ALA A 386 -10.48 -17.96 4.54
C ALA A 386 -10.43 -18.44 6.00
N ASN A 387 -9.82 -19.61 6.21
CA ASN A 387 -9.61 -20.21 7.51
C ASN A 387 -8.22 -20.87 7.56
N PHE A 388 -7.35 -20.33 8.42
CA PHE A 388 -5.96 -20.80 8.60
C PHE A 388 -5.84 -22.13 9.35
N THR A 389 -6.95 -22.72 9.82
CA THR A 389 -6.99 -24.05 10.42
C THR A 389 -7.35 -25.12 9.39
N THR A 390 -8.33 -24.85 8.52
CA THR A 390 -8.82 -25.84 7.54
C THR A 390 -8.09 -25.77 6.20
N LEU A 391 -7.56 -24.60 5.82
CA LEU A 391 -6.79 -24.39 4.59
C LEU A 391 -7.53 -24.87 3.32
N ASP A 392 -8.83 -24.65 3.27
CA ASP A 392 -9.75 -25.20 2.27
C ASP A 392 -10.16 -24.20 1.17
N GLN A 393 -10.13 -22.91 1.49
CA GLN A 393 -10.47 -21.85 0.54
C GLN A 393 -9.40 -20.74 0.51
N VAL A 394 -8.74 -20.59 -0.63
CA VAL A 394 -7.84 -19.46 -0.90
C VAL A 394 -8.65 -18.19 -1.02
N THR A 395 -8.26 -17.14 -0.30
CA THR A 395 -8.85 -15.80 -0.41
C THR A 395 -7.99 -14.84 -1.18
N ARG A 396 -6.66 -15.00 -1.13
CA ARG A 396 -5.70 -14.10 -1.78
C ARG A 396 -4.36 -14.79 -1.99
N GLN A 397 -3.71 -14.50 -3.10
CA GLN A 397 -2.32 -14.88 -3.37
C GLN A 397 -1.49 -13.69 -3.83
N ARG A 398 -0.24 -13.61 -3.37
CA ARG A 398 0.72 -12.59 -3.81
C ARG A 398 2.12 -13.18 -3.97
N PRO A 399 2.90 -12.75 -4.97
CA PRO A 399 4.31 -13.08 -5.01
C PRO A 399 5.02 -12.41 -3.83
N ILE A 400 5.79 -13.19 -3.10
CA ILE A 400 6.74 -12.74 -2.10
C ILE A 400 8.09 -12.67 -2.81
N CYS A 401 8.53 -11.46 -3.08
CA CYS A 401 9.70 -11.19 -3.90
C CYS A 401 11.01 -11.40 -3.14
N SER A 402 12.07 -11.76 -3.87
CA SER A 402 13.42 -11.70 -3.34
C SER A 402 13.80 -10.25 -3.04
N TYR A 403 14.19 -9.98 -1.79
CA TYR A 403 14.77 -8.71 -1.37
C TYR A 403 15.96 -8.33 -2.28
N PRO A 404 16.12 -7.05 -2.65
CA PRO A 404 15.33 -5.88 -2.22
C PRO A 404 14.06 -5.59 -3.04
N GLN A 405 13.68 -6.47 -3.97
CA GLN A 405 12.45 -6.28 -4.73
C GLN A 405 11.21 -6.44 -3.84
N GLN A 406 10.12 -5.83 -4.27
CA GLN A 406 8.82 -5.89 -3.63
C GLN A 406 7.73 -6.21 -4.65
N ALA A 407 6.62 -6.77 -4.17
CA ALA A 407 5.47 -7.05 -5.01
C ALA A 407 4.76 -5.74 -5.37
N LYS A 408 4.75 -5.41 -6.66
CA LYS A 408 4.02 -4.28 -7.19
C LYS A 408 2.82 -4.78 -7.97
N TYR A 409 1.64 -4.26 -7.64
CA TYR A 409 0.44 -4.53 -8.41
C TYR A 409 0.61 -3.93 -9.81
N GLN A 410 0.33 -4.71 -10.85
CA GLN A 410 0.52 -4.30 -12.24
C GLN A 410 -0.57 -3.32 -12.73
N GLY A 411 -1.56 -3.00 -11.89
CA GLY A 411 -2.71 -2.15 -12.25
C GLY A 411 -3.87 -2.93 -12.88
N LEU A 412 -3.57 -4.05 -13.53
CA LEU A 412 -4.50 -4.88 -14.31
C LEU A 412 -4.79 -6.22 -13.62
N GLY A 413 -6.04 -6.68 -13.68
CA GLY A 413 -6.46 -7.98 -13.15
C GLY A 413 -7.10 -7.92 -11.77
N ASP A 414 -7.25 -9.10 -11.16
CA ASP A 414 -7.75 -9.23 -9.79
C ASP A 414 -6.57 -9.05 -8.80
N PRO A 415 -6.61 -8.09 -7.86
CA PRO A 415 -5.52 -7.92 -6.90
C PRO A 415 -5.34 -9.11 -5.95
N ASP A 416 -6.30 -10.05 -5.90
CA ASP A 416 -6.21 -11.24 -5.07
C ASP A 416 -5.55 -12.44 -5.78
N ILE A 417 -5.15 -12.31 -7.06
CA ILE A 417 -4.39 -13.36 -7.78
C ILE A 417 -2.92 -12.97 -7.95
N ALA A 418 -2.00 -13.93 -7.77
CA ALA A 418 -0.55 -13.67 -7.81
C ALA A 418 -0.05 -13.14 -9.17
N SER A 419 -0.68 -13.53 -10.29
CA SER A 419 -0.28 -13.12 -11.64
C SER A 419 -0.55 -11.65 -11.95
N ALA A 420 -1.37 -10.96 -11.15
CA ALA A 420 -1.62 -9.52 -11.27
C ALA A 420 -0.53 -8.66 -10.62
N TRP A 421 0.51 -9.29 -10.07
CA TRP A 421 1.61 -8.64 -9.38
C TRP A 421 2.94 -9.00 -10.05
N GLU A 422 3.93 -8.15 -9.88
CA GLU A 422 5.30 -8.39 -10.37
C GLU A 422 6.31 -7.97 -9.31
N CYS A 423 7.47 -8.62 -9.30
CA CYS A 423 8.58 -8.24 -8.43
C CYS A 423 9.40 -7.12 -9.06
N LYS A 424 9.48 -5.96 -8.41
CA LYS A 424 10.26 -4.80 -8.87
C LYS A 424 11.00 -4.13 -7.73
N LEU A 425 12.08 -3.45 -8.06
CA LEU A 425 12.66 -2.43 -7.19
C LEU A 425 11.67 -1.25 -7.17
N ILE A 426 11.19 -0.89 -5.98
CA ILE A 426 10.19 0.18 -5.83
C ILE A 426 10.86 1.55 -5.59
N TYR A 427 12.18 1.58 -5.37
CA TYR A 427 12.97 2.80 -5.16
C TYR A 427 14.35 2.69 -5.82
#